data_AF-A0A9P3UAK6-F1
#
_entry.id   AF-A0A9P3UAK6-F1
#
_cell.length_a   1.000
_cell.length_b   1.000
_cell.length_c   1.000
_cell.angle_alpha   90.00
_cell.angle_beta   90.00
_cell.angle_gamma   90.00
#
_symmetry.space_group_name_H-M   'P 1'
#
loop_
_entity.id
_entity.type
_entity.pdbx_description
1 polymer ?
#
loop_
_entity_poly.entity_id
_entity_poly.type
_entity_poly.pdbx_seq_one_letter_code
_entity_poly.pdbx_strand_id
1 'polypeptide(L)'
;MSPPVLRIADPEWTFEVILDASDIAIGAVLMQDFGNGLQPIAYESRKMQSAERNYTVHDKEMLAIVHAFKIWRCYLTGADVMVRTHHKSL
;
A
#
# COMPACT_ATOMS: atom_id res chain seq x y z
N MET A 1 -4.69 -23.49 -2.76
CA MET A 1 -4.27 -22.25 -2.06
C MET A 1 -5.49 -21.72 -1.32
N SER A 2 -5.43 -21.62 0.00
CA SER A 2 -6.47 -20.92 0.77
C SER A 2 -6.28 -19.40 0.58
N PRO A 3 -7.35 -18.62 0.39
CA PRO A 3 -7.23 -17.17 0.34
C PRO A 3 -6.60 -16.66 1.64
N PRO A 4 -5.72 -15.64 1.58
CA PRO A 4 -5.16 -15.05 2.79
C PRO A 4 -6.31 -14.47 3.64
N VAL A 5 -6.28 -14.77 4.94
CA VAL A 5 -7.28 -14.28 5.88
C VAL A 5 -6.94 -12.83 6.22
N LEU A 6 -7.83 -11.90 5.87
CA LEU A 6 -7.71 -10.50 6.27
C LEU A 6 -7.95 -10.38 7.77
N ARG A 7 -7.17 -9.53 8.43
CA ARG A 7 -7.36 -9.19 9.84
C ARG A 7 -8.12 -7.88 9.99
N ILE A 8 -8.89 -7.76 11.07
CA ILE A 8 -9.56 -6.51 11.44
C ILE A 8 -8.48 -5.53 11.92
N ALA A 9 -8.56 -4.28 11.43
CA ALA A 9 -7.65 -3.21 11.81
C ALA A 9 -7.81 -2.82 13.29
N ASP A 10 -6.70 -2.47 13.93
CA ASP A 10 -6.69 -1.87 15.27
C ASP A 10 -6.04 -0.48 15.21
N PRO A 11 -6.80 0.61 15.40
CA PRO A 11 -6.28 1.98 15.32
C PRO A 11 -5.17 2.31 16.33
N GLU A 12 -5.02 1.56 17.41
CA GLU A 12 -3.97 1.80 18.42
C GLU A 12 -2.58 1.35 17.96
N TRP A 13 -2.51 0.56 16.89
CA TRP A 13 -1.27 -0.02 16.39
C TRP A 13 -0.82 0.67 15.09
N THR A 14 0.49 0.78 14.89
CA THR A 14 1.07 1.39 13.69
C THR A 14 0.63 0.64 12.44
N PHE A 15 0.23 1.37 11.40
CA PHE A 15 -0.06 0.81 10.09
C PHE A 15 1.21 0.73 9.24
N GLU A 16 1.36 -0.36 8.51
CA GLU A 16 2.37 -0.50 7.45
C GLU A 16 1.70 -0.51 6.09
N VAL A 17 2.10 0.40 5.21
CA VAL A 17 1.66 0.45 3.82
C VAL A 17 2.80 0.01 2.93
N ILE A 18 2.68 -1.19 2.34
CA ILE A 18 3.65 -1.71 1.37
C ILE A 18 3.13 -1.46 -0.03
N LEU A 19 3.99 -0.90 -0.88
CA LEU A 19 3.63 -0.43 -2.20
C LEU A 19 4.50 -1.10 -3.26
N ASP A 20 3.87 -1.36 -4.40
CA ASP A 20 4.55 -1.82 -5.60
C ASP A 20 3.99 -1.09 -6.83
N ALA A 21 4.86 -0.83 -7.79
CA ALA A 21 4.49 -0.20 -9.04
C ALA A 21 5.15 -0.94 -10.20
N SER A 22 4.33 -1.36 -11.16
CA SER A 22 4.78 -1.90 -12.43
C SER A 22 4.64 -0.85 -13.53
N ASP A 23 4.93 -1.20 -14.78
CA ASP A 23 4.68 -0.30 -15.91
C ASP A 23 3.20 -0.10 -16.26
N ILE A 24 2.31 -0.97 -15.76
CA ILE A 24 0.89 -0.99 -16.15
C ILE A 24 -0.09 -0.75 -15.00
N ALA A 25 0.33 -0.97 -13.77
CA ALA A 25 -0.51 -0.93 -12.59
C ALA A 25 0.28 -0.58 -11.34
N ILE A 26 -0.42 -0.03 -10.36
CA ILE A 26 0.06 0.22 -9.00
C ILE A 26 -0.68 -0.71 -8.03
N GLY A 27 0.01 -1.13 -6.99
CA GLY A 27 -0.50 -2.00 -5.94
C GLY A 27 -0.08 -1.52 -4.56
N ALA A 28 -0.92 -1.83 -3.57
CA ALA A 28 -0.69 -1.51 -2.18
C ALA A 28 -1.25 -2.62 -1.29
N VAL A 29 -0.60 -2.86 -0.16
CA VAL A 29 -1.11 -3.70 0.92
C VAL A 29 -1.04 -2.91 2.22
N LEU A 30 -2.17 -2.81 2.91
CA LEU A 30 -2.26 -2.29 4.27
C LEU A 30 -2.06 -3.45 5.23
N MET A 31 -1.11 -3.32 6.14
CA MET A 31 -0.77 -4.36 7.12
C MET A 31 -0.61 -3.77 8.51
N GLN A 32 -0.71 -4.62 9.52
CA GLN A 32 -0.34 -4.32 10.89
C GLN A 32 0.35 -5.55 11.50
N ASP A 33 1.31 -5.33 12.39
CA ASP A 33 1.87 -6.39 13.22
C ASP A 33 1.09 -6.41 14.54
N PHE A 34 0.49 -7.54 14.88
CA PHE A 34 -0.28 -7.73 16.12
C PHE A 34 0.49 -8.58 17.14
N GLY A 35 1.83 -8.53 17.11
CA GLY A 35 2.73 -9.33 17.94
C GLY A 35 3.02 -10.73 17.38
N ASN A 36 2.58 -11.04 16.16
CA ASN A 36 2.81 -12.32 15.47
C ASN A 36 3.32 -12.12 14.04
N GLY A 37 3.93 -10.96 13.77
CA GLY A 37 4.37 -10.55 12.44
C GLY A 37 3.28 -9.83 11.66
N LEU A 38 3.67 -9.29 10.51
CA LEU A 38 2.80 -8.49 9.65
C LEU A 38 1.65 -9.32 9.07
N GLN A 39 0.44 -8.81 9.23
CA GLN A 39 -0.78 -9.41 8.74
C GLN A 39 -1.57 -8.44 7.86
N PRO A 40 -2.15 -8.90 6.75
CA PRO A 40 -2.86 -8.05 5.82
C PRO A 40 -4.22 -7.62 6.39
N ILE A 41 -4.48 -6.31 6.32
CA ILE A 41 -5.76 -5.68 6.63
C ILE A 41 -6.56 -5.48 5.35
N ALA A 42 -5.90 -4.96 4.31
CA ALA A 42 -6.53 -4.68 3.02
C ALA A 42 -5.52 -4.75 1.87
N TYR A 43 -6.02 -5.11 0.69
CA TYR A 43 -5.27 -5.06 -0.57
C TYR A 43 -5.94 -4.05 -1.49
N GLU A 44 -5.13 -3.27 -2.20
CA GLU A 44 -5.60 -2.32 -3.19
C GLU A 44 -4.72 -2.41 -4.44
N SER A 45 -5.33 -2.38 -5.62
CA SER A 45 -4.57 -2.29 -6.86
C SER A 45 -5.42 -1.64 -7.93
N ARG A 46 -4.79 -0.84 -8.79
CA ARG A 46 -5.46 -0.29 -9.98
C ARG A 46 -4.54 -0.25 -11.18
N LYS A 47 -5.15 -0.42 -12.36
CA LYS A 47 -4.48 -0.14 -13.62
C LYS A 47 -4.20 1.35 -13.74
N MET A 48 -3.00 1.67 -14.24
CA MET A 48 -2.65 3.04 -14.57
C MET A 48 -3.32 3.48 -15.86
N GLN A 49 -3.76 4.73 -15.86
CA GLN A 49 -4.25 5.44 -17.04
C GLN A 49 -3.11 5.65 -18.04
N SER A 50 -3.45 5.85 -19.31
CA SER A 50 -2.45 6.01 -20.38
C SER A 50 -1.43 7.11 -20.09
N ALA A 51 -1.84 8.22 -19.47
CA ALA A 51 -0.92 9.28 -19.06
C ALA A 51 0.02 8.86 -17.92
N GLU A 52 -0.51 8.15 -16.91
CA GLU A 52 0.25 7.72 -15.72
C GLU A 52 1.33 6.68 -16.05
N ARG A 53 1.16 5.90 -17.13
CA ARG A 53 2.18 4.93 -17.57
C ARG A 53 3.48 5.57 -18.03
N ASN A 54 3.41 6.82 -18.49
CA ASN A 54 4.57 7.59 -18.95
C ASN A 54 5.36 8.23 -17.80
N TYR A 55 4.90 8.09 -16.56
CA TYR A 55 5.59 8.59 -15.38
C TYR A 55 6.91 7.84 -15.14
N THR A 56 7.87 8.53 -14.51
CA THR A 56 9.10 7.90 -14.03
C THR A 56 8.77 6.87 -12.95
N VAL A 57 9.70 5.94 -12.65
CA VAL A 57 9.42 4.92 -11.62
C VAL A 57 9.15 5.56 -10.25
N HIS A 58 9.89 6.60 -9.89
CA HIS A 58 9.65 7.36 -8.66
C HIS A 58 8.26 8.03 -8.63
N ASP A 59 7.83 8.60 -9.74
CA ASP A 59 6.49 9.21 -9.84
C ASP A 59 5.37 8.15 -9.77
N LYS A 60 5.60 6.95 -10.33
CA LYS A 60 4.68 5.81 -10.21
C LYS A 60 4.57 5.32 -8.77
N GLU A 61 5.67 5.28 -8.03
CA GLU A 61 5.66 4.97 -6.59
C GLU A 61 4.92 6.03 -5.79
N MET A 62 5.16 7.31 -6.05
CA MET A 62 4.42 8.41 -5.41
C MET A 62 2.92 8.33 -5.72
N LEU A 63 2.56 7.99 -6.96
CA LEU A 63 1.17 7.74 -7.35
C LEU A 63 0.55 6.60 -6.55
N ALA A 64 1.29 5.52 -6.30
CA ALA A 64 0.86 4.41 -5.44
C ALA A 64 0.61 4.85 -4.00
N ILE A 65 1.52 5.65 -3.42
CA ILE A 65 1.34 6.23 -2.07
C ILE A 65 0.05 7.05 -2.02
N VAL A 66 -0.09 8.05 -2.91
CA VAL A 66 -1.24 8.95 -2.91
C VAL A 66 -2.55 8.20 -3.13
N HIS A 67 -2.55 7.20 -4.01
CA HIS A 67 -3.72 6.36 -4.24
C HIS A 67 -4.12 5.58 -3.00
N ALA A 68 -3.17 4.85 -2.39
CA ALA A 68 -3.42 4.05 -1.19
C ALA A 68 -3.95 4.90 -0.03
N PHE A 69 -3.35 6.08 0.20
CA PHE A 69 -3.79 6.99 1.27
C PHE A 69 -5.17 7.58 1.05
N LYS A 70 -5.57 7.79 -0.21
CA LYS A 70 -6.94 8.23 -0.54
C LYS A 70 -7.96 7.12 -0.29
N ILE A 71 -7.65 5.88 -0.69
CA ILE A 71 -8.54 4.73 -0.50
C ILE A 71 -8.68 4.38 0.99
N TRP A 72 -7.58 4.35 1.73
CA TRP A 72 -7.56 3.98 3.15
C TRP A 72 -7.55 5.18 4.09
N ARG A 73 -8.10 6.31 3.66
CA ARG A 73 -8.23 7.51 4.50
C ARG A 73 -8.93 7.19 5.81
N CYS A 74 -9.90 6.26 5.82
CA CYS A 74 -10.59 5.80 7.02
C CYS A 74 -9.68 5.13 8.06
N TYR A 75 -8.56 4.52 7.65
CA TYR A 75 -7.58 3.90 8.54
C TYR A 75 -6.42 4.84 8.88
N LEU A 76 -5.92 5.57 7.89
CA LEU A 76 -4.63 6.27 7.98
C LEU A 76 -4.73 7.70 8.52
N THR A 77 -5.94 8.26 8.61
CA THR A 77 -6.10 9.65 9.10
C THR A 77 -5.79 9.73 10.60
N GLY A 78 -4.71 10.42 10.95
CA GLY A 78 -4.30 10.61 12.35
C GLY A 78 -3.61 9.41 12.99
N ALA A 79 -3.37 8.35 12.22
CA ALA A 79 -2.63 7.18 12.66
C ALA A 79 -1.12 7.35 12.44
N ASP A 80 -0.32 6.58 13.17
CA ASP A 80 1.09 6.38 12.84
C ASP A 80 1.21 5.39 11.68
N VAL A 81 1.97 5.77 10.65
CA VAL A 81 2.03 5.02 9.39
C VAL A 81 3.47 4.93 8.88
N MET A 82 3.93 3.71 8.68
CA MET A 82 5.19 3.41 7.99
C MET A 82 4.91 3.01 6.54
N VAL A 83 5.52 3.71 5.59
CA VAL A 83 5.39 3.42 4.15
C VAL A 83 6.65 2.71 3.66
N ARG A 84 6.48 1.58 2.99
CA ARG A 84 7.56 0.83 2.33
C ARG A 84 7.31 0.81 0.83
N THR A 85 8.23 1.38 0.05
CA THR A 85 8.21 1.30 -1.41
C THR A 85 9.25 0.29 -1.88
N HIS A 86 8.94 -0.48 -2.91
CA HIS A 86 9.82 -1.52 -3.42
C HIS A 86 10.82 -0.98 -4.46
N HIS A 87 11.61 0.03 -4.10
CA HIS A 87 12.75 0.44 -4.93
C HIS A 87 14.07 -0.06 -4.33
N LYS A 88 14.67 -1.07 -4.98
CA LYS A 88 16.13 -1.21 -4.93
C LYS A 88 16.68 -0.14 -5.86
N SER A 89 17.35 0.87 -5.30
CA SER A 89 18.17 1.78 -6.09
C SER A 89 19.18 0.92 -6.88
N LEU A 90 19.10 0.96 -8.21
CA LEU A 90 20.14 0.42 -9.10
C LEU A 90 21.35 1.35 -9.10
#